data_AF-A0A1D2JHJ4-F1
#
_entry.id   AF-A0A1D2JHJ4-F1
#
_cell.length_a   1.000
_cell.length_b   1.000
_cell.length_c   1.000
_cell.angle_alpha   90.00
_cell.angle_beta   90.00
_cell.angle_gamma   90.00
#
_symmetry.space_group_name_H-M   'P 1'
#
loop_
_entity.id
_entity.type
_entity.pdbx_description
1 polymer ?
#
loop_
_entity_poly.entity_id
_entity_poly.type
_entity_poly.pdbx_seq_one_letter_code
_entity_poly.pdbx_strand_id
1 'polypeptide(L)'
;MSSVSPSKALAALHQIGPDTRLSILKISEPISSTIDSAISSQSPSKRRSDVSTDAFDNPTPASLEADLTHYKELFSKLRFSYIEQVTKEKFLRAIVGDPPLVVGHHENVELEAELAVVKEELRRRKEDVRLMIEEMERMGRALATRYKKIQLQTAQLSDLPASIESLESTISTLRAAAAASQEPSAYQSDSMLPSSQTLSLPATLALLAERDAELACLDRQISSVNSSLPRSIREAEAVERELARLEKKKIEAVAQAKEAQRRKHEGESDGLEEMGRWYRGVEKGLKDLVGVEGS
;
A
#
# COMPACT_ATOMS: atom_id res chain seq x y z
N MET A 1 35.81 -4.61 15.68
CA MET A 1 34.34 -4.51 15.75
C MET A 1 33.94 -4.99 17.14
N SER A 2 33.75 -4.08 18.10
CA SER A 2 33.40 -4.42 19.48
C SER A 2 32.04 -5.12 19.50
N SER A 3 31.98 -6.34 20.00
CA SER A 3 30.74 -7.09 20.18
C SER A 3 29.92 -6.43 21.28
N VAL A 4 29.04 -5.51 20.89
CA VAL A 4 28.06 -4.92 21.81
C VAL A 4 27.14 -6.04 22.29
N SER A 5 26.98 -6.19 23.61
CA SER A 5 26.07 -7.20 24.15
C SER A 5 24.62 -6.88 23.73
N PRO A 6 23.78 -7.89 23.44
CA PRO A 6 22.42 -7.67 22.96
C PRO A 6 21.57 -6.85 23.94
N SER A 7 21.83 -7.01 25.25
CA SER A 7 21.23 -6.21 26.32
C SER A 7 21.59 -4.72 26.26
N LYS A 8 22.84 -4.38 25.93
CA LYS A 8 23.27 -2.98 25.76
C LYS A 8 22.70 -2.36 24.50
N ALA A 9 22.56 -3.14 23.43
CA ALA A 9 21.93 -2.69 22.18
C ALA A 9 20.42 -2.41 22.35
N LEU A 10 19.69 -3.25 23.10
CA LEU A 10 18.30 -2.97 23.48
C LEU A 10 18.19 -1.71 24.31
N ALA A 11 19.01 -1.55 25.35
CA ALA A 11 18.97 -0.37 26.20
C ALA A 11 19.21 0.92 25.41
N ALA A 12 20.14 0.91 24.44
CA ALA A 12 20.37 2.03 23.53
C ALA A 12 19.17 2.29 22.61
N LEU A 13 18.53 1.23 22.07
CA LEU A 13 17.30 1.37 21.27
C LEU A 13 16.13 1.93 22.08
N HIS A 14 15.98 1.53 23.34
CA HIS A 14 14.95 2.05 24.25
C HIS A 14 15.19 3.51 24.64
N GLN A 15 16.46 3.94 24.77
CA GLN A 15 16.81 5.36 24.95
C GLN A 15 16.50 6.22 23.73
N ILE A 16 16.45 5.62 22.54
CA ILE A 16 16.02 6.26 21.29
C ILE A 16 14.49 6.14 21.11
N GLY A 17 13.77 5.46 22.02
CA GLY A 17 12.31 5.31 21.98
C GLY A 17 11.53 6.43 22.69
N PRO A 18 10.23 6.23 22.91
CA PRO A 18 9.07 6.84 22.24
C PRO A 18 8.97 8.38 22.15
N ASP A 19 9.86 9.15 22.79
CA ASP A 19 9.76 10.62 22.84
C ASP A 19 10.31 11.30 21.57
N THR A 20 11.12 10.59 20.79
CA THR A 20 11.63 10.99 19.46
C THR A 20 10.82 10.37 18.33
N ARG A 21 9.52 10.14 18.53
CA ARG A 21 8.59 9.92 17.41
C ARG A 21 8.57 11.19 16.55
N LEU A 22 9.48 11.26 15.58
CA LEU A 22 9.46 12.21 14.48
C LEU A 22 8.29 11.84 13.56
N SER A 23 7.06 12.03 14.06
CA SER A 23 5.84 11.96 13.26
C SER A 23 5.78 13.25 12.46
N ILE A 24 6.23 13.20 11.21
CA ILE A 24 6.19 14.36 10.30
C ILE A 24 4.73 14.83 10.09
N LEU A 25 3.75 13.95 10.28
CA LEU A 25 2.33 14.28 10.39
C LEU A 25 1.66 13.32 11.36
N LYS A 26 1.09 13.81 12.45
CA LYS A 26 0.07 13.05 13.19
C LYS A 26 -1.21 13.15 12.38
N ILE A 27 -1.41 12.20 11.49
CA ILE A 27 -2.58 12.15 10.59
C ILE A 27 -3.91 12.03 11.39
N SER A 28 -3.81 11.67 12.66
CA SER A 28 -4.92 11.62 13.63
C SER A 28 -5.16 12.93 14.38
N GLU A 29 -4.39 14.01 14.14
CA GLU A 29 -4.69 15.32 14.73
C GLU A 29 -5.51 16.15 13.74
N PRO A 30 -6.64 16.76 14.18
CA PRO A 30 -7.47 17.55 13.31
C PRO A 30 -6.71 18.79 12.84
N ILE A 31 -6.79 19.08 11.53
CA ILE A 31 -6.07 20.18 10.86
C ILE A 31 -6.34 21.56 11.51
N SER A 32 -7.43 21.70 12.27
CA SER A 32 -7.78 22.92 12.99
C SER A 32 -6.98 23.18 14.28
N SER A 33 -6.42 22.16 14.94
CA SER A 33 -5.72 22.35 16.23
C SER A 33 -4.42 23.15 16.11
N THR A 34 -3.79 23.13 14.92
CA THR A 34 -2.59 23.90 14.63
C THR A 34 -2.88 25.37 14.29
N ILE A 35 -4.11 25.69 13.88
CA ILE A 35 -4.53 27.06 13.55
C ILE A 35 -5.08 27.77 14.80
N ASP A 36 -5.79 27.05 15.68
CA ASP A 36 -6.37 27.62 16.90
C ASP A 36 -5.33 27.88 18.01
N SER A 37 -4.16 27.23 17.96
CA SER A 37 -3.08 27.45 18.94
C SER A 37 -2.37 28.81 18.78
N ALA A 38 -2.54 29.50 17.65
CA ALA A 38 -1.95 30.82 17.42
C ALA A 38 -2.92 31.98 17.68
N ILE A 39 -4.24 31.72 17.73
CA ILE A 39 -5.26 32.78 17.86
C ILE A 39 -6.46 32.24 18.64
N SER A 40 -6.32 32.04 19.95
CA SER A 40 -7.50 31.84 20.81
C SER A 40 -7.28 32.41 22.21
N SER A 41 -7.39 33.72 22.31
CA SER A 41 -8.01 34.35 23.48
C SER A 41 -9.29 35.04 23.01
N GLN A 42 -10.41 34.60 23.59
CA GLN A 42 -11.76 35.19 23.55
C GLN A 42 -12.67 34.77 22.37
N SER A 43 -13.55 33.80 22.61
CA SER A 43 -15.00 34.07 22.83
C SER A 43 -15.77 32.78 23.12
N PRO A 44 -16.62 32.72 24.15
CA PRO A 44 -17.52 31.60 24.42
C PRO A 44 -18.87 31.84 23.75
N SER A 45 -19.31 30.90 22.91
CA SER A 45 -20.70 30.64 22.50
C SER A 45 -20.74 30.29 21.02
N LYS A 46 -20.54 29.00 20.74
CA LYS A 46 -21.01 28.40 19.49
C LYS A 46 -21.81 27.17 19.87
N ARG A 47 -23.11 27.38 20.03
CA ARG A 47 -24.12 26.32 19.99
C ARG A 47 -23.91 25.59 18.65
N ARG A 48 -23.27 24.42 18.69
CA ARG A 48 -23.13 23.52 17.55
C ARG A 48 -23.86 22.24 17.89
N SER A 49 -25.16 22.22 17.59
CA SER A 49 -25.91 20.98 17.40
C SER A 49 -25.57 20.49 16.00
N ASP A 50 -24.48 19.74 15.86
CA ASP A 50 -24.15 19.04 14.64
C ASP A 50 -23.50 17.71 15.03
N VAL A 51 -24.02 16.60 14.49
CA VAL A 51 -23.64 15.22 14.82
C VAL A 51 -22.21 14.87 14.38
N SER A 52 -21.52 15.80 13.71
CA SER A 52 -20.15 15.63 13.23
C SER A 52 -19.03 16.01 14.22
N THR A 53 -19.33 16.36 15.49
CA THR A 53 -18.26 16.67 16.46
C THR A 53 -17.61 15.44 17.10
N ASP A 54 -18.27 14.29 17.13
CA ASP A 54 -17.72 13.05 17.72
C ASP A 54 -16.51 12.48 16.94
N ALA A 55 -16.36 12.84 15.67
CA ALA A 55 -15.24 12.41 14.84
C ALA A 55 -13.91 13.13 15.18
N PHE A 56 -13.97 14.25 15.92
CA PHE A 56 -12.79 15.02 16.31
C PHE A 56 -12.13 14.50 17.59
N ASP A 57 -12.87 13.78 18.43
CA ASP A 57 -12.37 13.25 19.71
C ASP A 57 -11.70 11.87 19.58
N ASN A 58 -11.96 11.12 18.50
CA ASN A 58 -11.28 9.84 18.20
C ASN A 58 -11.28 9.50 16.68
N PRO A 59 -10.39 10.10 15.88
CA PRO A 59 -10.34 9.83 14.44
C PRO A 59 -9.79 8.42 14.18
N THR A 60 -10.69 7.52 13.79
CA THR A 60 -10.34 6.20 13.23
C THR A 60 -9.98 6.38 11.75
N PRO A 61 -9.01 5.67 11.17
CA PRO A 61 -8.60 5.83 9.76
C PRO A 61 -9.76 5.72 8.75
N ALA A 62 -10.79 4.92 9.05
CA ALA A 62 -12.00 4.83 8.23
C ALA A 62 -12.88 6.10 8.28
N SER A 63 -12.89 6.82 9.42
CA SER A 63 -13.60 8.10 9.57
C SER A 63 -12.92 9.20 8.75
N LEU A 64 -11.58 9.23 8.74
CA LEU A 64 -10.82 10.21 7.99
C LEU A 64 -11.05 10.08 6.47
N GLU A 65 -11.14 8.86 5.96
CA GLU A 65 -11.45 8.63 4.56
C GLU A 65 -12.84 9.15 4.19
N ALA A 66 -13.86 8.85 5.02
CA ALA A 66 -15.20 9.37 4.84
C ALA A 66 -15.23 10.90 4.85
N ASP A 67 -14.54 11.55 5.79
CA ASP A 67 -14.46 13.01 5.87
C ASP A 67 -13.78 13.62 4.65
N LEU A 68 -12.68 13.03 4.17
CA LEU A 68 -12.00 13.51 2.96
C LEU A 68 -12.90 13.41 1.73
N THR A 69 -13.69 12.35 1.60
CA THR A 69 -14.68 12.23 0.51
C THR A 69 -15.77 13.29 0.62
N HIS A 70 -16.33 13.50 1.81
CA HIS A 70 -17.34 14.52 2.06
C HIS A 70 -16.82 15.93 1.74
N TYR A 71 -15.64 16.30 2.23
CA TYR A 71 -15.06 17.62 1.94
C TYR A 71 -14.76 17.81 0.45
N LYS A 72 -14.27 16.77 -0.23
CA LYS A 72 -14.04 16.82 -1.68
C LYS A 72 -15.33 17.11 -2.45
N GLU A 73 -16.42 16.46 -2.06
CA GLU A 73 -17.74 16.72 -2.65
C GLU A 73 -18.24 18.13 -2.32
N LEU A 74 -18.16 18.56 -1.05
CA LEU A 74 -18.58 19.90 -0.62
C LEU A 74 -17.81 20.99 -1.37
N PHE A 75 -16.48 20.90 -1.43
CA PHE A 75 -15.65 21.88 -2.12
C PHE A 75 -15.85 21.85 -3.64
N SER A 76 -16.10 20.69 -4.25
CA SER A 76 -16.42 20.64 -5.67
C SER A 76 -17.76 21.32 -5.99
N LYS A 77 -18.80 21.10 -5.16
CA LYS A 77 -20.11 21.79 -5.27
C LYS A 77 -19.96 23.29 -5.05
N LEU A 78 -19.22 23.69 -4.02
CA LEU A 78 -18.99 25.11 -3.71
C LEU A 78 -18.23 25.81 -4.83
N ARG A 79 -17.16 25.18 -5.36
CA ARG A 79 -16.41 25.69 -6.49
C ARG A 79 -17.28 25.83 -7.73
N PHE A 80 -18.11 24.84 -8.05
CA PHE A 80 -19.04 24.91 -9.18
C PHE A 80 -20.02 26.07 -9.02
N SER A 81 -20.70 26.16 -7.87
CA SER A 81 -21.65 27.22 -7.57
C SER A 81 -21.00 28.61 -7.63
N TYR A 82 -19.77 28.76 -7.12
CA TYR A 82 -19.05 30.03 -7.16
C TYR A 82 -18.67 30.44 -8.58
N ILE A 83 -18.11 29.52 -9.37
CA ILE A 83 -17.75 29.80 -10.77
C ILE A 83 -19.00 30.14 -11.58
N GLU A 84 -20.10 29.43 -11.36
CA GLU A 84 -21.38 29.71 -12.01
C GLU A 84 -21.91 31.10 -11.63
N GLN A 85 -21.88 31.45 -10.34
CA GLN A 85 -22.35 32.76 -9.88
C GLN A 85 -21.49 33.90 -10.44
N VAL A 86 -20.16 33.78 -10.38
CA VAL A 86 -19.23 34.79 -10.89
C VAL A 86 -19.36 34.94 -12.41
N THR A 87 -19.55 33.85 -13.14
CA THR A 87 -19.75 33.92 -14.60
C THR A 87 -21.10 34.55 -14.96
N LYS A 88 -22.18 34.20 -14.25
CA LYS A 88 -23.48 34.87 -14.40
C LYS A 88 -23.41 36.36 -14.12
N GLU A 89 -22.77 36.77 -13.02
CA GLU A 89 -22.61 38.18 -12.67
C GLU A 89 -21.76 38.92 -13.72
N LYS A 90 -20.63 38.34 -14.13
CA LYS A 90 -19.75 38.92 -15.16
C LYS A 90 -20.49 39.08 -16.49
N PHE A 91 -21.29 38.10 -16.90
CA PHE A 91 -22.09 38.15 -18.12
C PHE A 91 -23.16 39.25 -18.05
N LEU A 92 -23.92 39.32 -16.95
CA LEU A 92 -24.92 40.37 -16.76
C LEU A 92 -24.28 41.76 -16.74
N ARG A 93 -23.14 41.93 -16.05
CA ARG A 93 -22.41 43.19 -16.01
C ARG A 93 -21.84 43.58 -17.38
N ALA A 94 -21.42 42.61 -18.20
CA ALA A 94 -20.92 42.88 -19.55
C ALA A 94 -22.02 43.37 -20.51
N ILE A 95 -23.26 42.87 -20.36
CA ILE A 95 -24.41 43.25 -21.21
C ILE A 95 -25.08 44.54 -20.72
N VAL A 96 -25.16 44.73 -19.41
CA VAL A 96 -25.88 45.87 -18.78
C VAL A 96 -24.95 47.07 -18.52
N GLY A 97 -23.63 46.89 -18.60
CA GLY A 97 -22.66 47.99 -18.47
C GLY A 97 -22.76 48.99 -19.62
N ASP A 98 -22.50 50.27 -19.33
CA ASP A 98 -22.47 51.35 -20.32
C ASP A 98 -21.05 51.95 -20.38
N PRO A 99 -20.28 51.73 -21.46
CA PRO A 99 -20.63 51.02 -22.69
C PRO A 99 -20.59 49.48 -22.53
N PRO A 100 -21.36 48.73 -23.34
CA PRO A 100 -21.39 47.27 -23.28
C PRO A 100 -20.03 46.69 -23.67
N LEU A 101 -19.58 45.71 -22.88
CA LEU A 101 -18.26 45.11 -23.02
C LEU A 101 -18.32 44.01 -24.08
N VAL A 102 -18.03 44.37 -25.33
CA VAL A 102 -17.94 43.45 -26.47
C VAL A 102 -16.48 43.06 -26.65
N VAL A 103 -16.13 41.80 -26.32
CA VAL A 103 -14.77 41.31 -26.51
C VAL A 103 -14.48 41.22 -28.01
N GLY A 104 -13.49 41.97 -28.47
CA GLY A 104 -13.09 41.98 -29.87
C GLY A 104 -12.42 40.66 -30.29
N HIS A 105 -12.44 40.34 -31.58
CA HIS A 105 -11.71 39.17 -32.08
C HIS A 105 -10.21 39.25 -31.78
N HIS A 106 -9.62 40.45 -31.85
CA HIS A 106 -8.21 40.68 -31.52
C HIS A 106 -7.90 40.37 -30.04
N GLU A 107 -8.72 40.86 -29.11
CA GLU A 107 -8.59 40.60 -27.67
C GLU A 107 -8.74 39.10 -27.36
N ASN A 108 -9.64 38.39 -28.06
CA ASN A 108 -9.76 36.94 -27.92
C ASN A 108 -8.49 36.21 -28.37
N VAL A 109 -7.88 36.62 -29.49
CA VAL A 109 -6.62 36.02 -29.97
C VAL A 109 -5.48 36.26 -28.98
N GLU A 110 -5.39 37.44 -28.37
CA GLU A 110 -4.40 37.73 -27.33
C GLU A 110 -4.63 36.88 -26.07
N LEU A 111 -5.87 36.78 -25.60
CA LEU A 111 -6.24 35.95 -24.45
C LEU A 111 -6.01 34.45 -24.72
N GLU A 112 -6.22 33.98 -25.95
CA GLU A 112 -5.91 32.61 -26.35
C GLU A 112 -4.41 32.31 -26.30
N ALA A 113 -3.57 33.27 -26.73
CA ALA A 113 -2.12 33.16 -26.65
C ALA A 113 -1.64 33.12 -25.19
N GLU A 114 -2.14 34.01 -24.33
CA GLU A 114 -1.84 34.00 -22.90
C GLU A 114 -2.29 32.70 -22.21
N LEU A 115 -3.50 32.22 -22.54
CA LEU A 115 -4.01 30.96 -22.03
C LEU A 115 -3.17 29.76 -22.47
N ALA A 116 -2.60 29.79 -23.68
CA ALA A 116 -1.70 28.74 -24.14
C ALA A 116 -0.45 28.66 -23.24
N VAL A 117 0.20 29.81 -22.97
CA VAL A 117 1.37 29.89 -22.08
C VAL A 117 1.03 29.40 -20.67
N VAL A 118 -0.06 29.90 -20.08
CA VAL A 118 -0.47 29.50 -18.72
C VAL A 118 -0.85 28.01 -18.66
N LYS A 119 -1.45 27.46 -19.72
CA LYS A 119 -1.77 26.01 -19.80
C LYS A 119 -0.50 25.16 -19.87
N GLU A 120 0.52 25.60 -20.59
CA GLU A 120 1.81 24.91 -20.64
C GLU A 120 2.51 24.94 -19.28
N GLU A 121 2.56 26.10 -18.63
CA GLU A 121 3.10 26.22 -17.26
C GLU A 121 2.35 25.33 -16.27
N LEU A 122 1.01 25.30 -16.34
CA LEU A 122 0.19 24.46 -15.48
C LEU A 122 0.46 22.97 -15.74
N ARG A 123 0.64 22.57 -17.00
CA ARG A 123 1.00 21.19 -17.35
C ARG A 123 2.36 20.80 -16.78
N ARG A 124 3.35 21.68 -16.93
CA ARG A 124 4.68 21.47 -16.36
C ARG A 124 4.63 21.32 -14.85
N ARG A 125 3.97 22.24 -14.13
CA ARG A 125 3.85 22.16 -12.66
C ARG A 125 3.08 20.92 -12.20
N LYS A 126 2.05 20.50 -12.93
CA LYS A 126 1.33 19.25 -12.63
C LYS A 126 2.23 18.03 -12.77
N GLU A 127 3.08 18.02 -13.78
CA GLU A 127 4.05 16.94 -13.98
C GLU A 127 5.11 16.93 -12.87
N ASP A 128 5.65 18.10 -12.50
CA ASP A 128 6.60 18.23 -11.39
C ASP A 128 6.00 17.71 -10.07
N VAL A 129 4.74 18.07 -9.77
CA VAL A 129 4.02 17.58 -8.58
C VAL A 129 3.77 16.07 -8.67
N ARG A 130 3.42 15.54 -9.84
CA ARG A 130 3.22 14.11 -10.05
C ARG A 130 4.51 13.33 -9.74
N LEU A 131 5.65 13.78 -10.27
CA LEU A 131 6.96 13.17 -10.01
C LEU A 131 7.34 13.24 -8.52
N MET A 132 7.10 14.38 -7.87
CA MET A 132 7.34 14.54 -6.43
C MET A 132 6.49 13.57 -5.59
N ILE A 133 5.21 13.38 -5.95
CA ILE A 133 4.33 12.41 -5.28
C ILE A 133 4.84 10.99 -5.47
N GLU A 134 5.24 10.62 -6.69
CA GLU A 134 5.79 9.28 -6.98
C GLU A 134 7.07 8.99 -6.17
N GLU A 135 7.96 9.98 -6.08
CA GLU A 135 9.16 9.89 -5.24
C GLU A 135 8.81 9.76 -3.75
N MET A 136 7.88 10.59 -3.26
CA MET A 136 7.42 10.54 -1.87
C MET A 136 6.79 9.18 -1.54
N GLU A 137 5.96 8.62 -2.42
CA GLU A 137 5.38 7.30 -2.22
C GLU A 137 6.43 6.19 -2.25
N ARG A 138 7.41 6.27 -3.15
CA ARG A 138 8.54 5.33 -3.22
C ARG A 138 9.34 5.37 -1.92
N MET A 139 9.67 6.56 -1.42
CA MET A 139 10.36 6.74 -0.15
C MET A 139 9.51 6.24 1.03
N GLY A 140 8.22 6.54 1.04
CA GLY A 140 7.27 6.08 2.06
C GLY A 140 7.19 4.56 2.13
N ARG A 141 7.09 3.89 0.97
CA ARG A 141 7.10 2.42 0.88
C ARG A 141 8.43 1.83 1.35
N ALA A 142 9.56 2.42 0.96
CA ALA A 142 10.89 1.98 1.41
C ALA A 142 11.11 2.20 2.92
N LEU A 143 10.58 3.28 3.47
CA LEU A 143 10.64 3.56 4.90
C LEU A 143 9.79 2.56 5.69
N ALA A 144 8.57 2.28 5.22
CA ALA A 144 7.67 1.33 5.85
C ALA A 144 8.27 -0.10 5.91
N THR A 145 8.93 -0.55 4.84
CA THR A 145 9.60 -1.87 4.83
C THR A 145 10.80 -1.90 5.78
N ARG A 146 11.63 -0.85 5.79
CA ARG A 146 12.74 -0.73 6.75
C ARG A 146 12.26 -0.71 8.19
N TYR A 147 11.20 0.04 8.47
CA TYR A 147 10.62 0.13 9.80
C TYR A 147 10.08 -1.23 10.28
N LYS A 148 9.35 -1.95 9.42
CA LYS A 148 8.90 -3.32 9.72
C LYS A 148 10.08 -4.26 10.01
N LYS A 149 11.16 -4.16 9.23
CA LYS A 149 12.37 -4.97 9.46
C LYS A 149 13.01 -4.64 10.81
N ILE A 150 13.14 -3.36 11.15
CA ILE A 150 13.70 -2.92 12.44
C ILE A 150 12.83 -3.43 13.57
N GLN A 151 11.50 -3.30 13.50
CA GLN A 151 10.59 -3.83 14.51
C GLN A 151 10.76 -5.34 14.73
N LEU A 152 10.87 -6.12 13.66
CA LEU A 152 11.11 -7.56 13.73
C LEU A 152 12.46 -7.84 14.42
N GLN A 153 13.53 -7.15 14.01
CA GLN A 153 14.85 -7.29 14.62
C GLN A 153 14.87 -6.88 16.08
N THR A 154 14.11 -5.84 16.47
CA THR A 154 13.97 -5.43 17.87
C THR A 154 13.26 -6.49 18.70
N ALA A 155 12.21 -7.14 18.17
CA ALA A 155 11.55 -8.26 18.84
C ALA A 155 12.48 -9.48 18.98
N GLN A 156 13.25 -9.81 17.95
CA GLN A 156 14.27 -10.87 18.06
C GLN A 156 15.34 -10.53 19.09
N LEU A 157 15.76 -9.27 19.15
CA LEU A 157 16.74 -8.79 20.11
C LEU A 157 16.19 -8.85 21.53
N SER A 158 14.89 -8.62 21.76
CA SER A 158 14.27 -8.74 23.10
C SER A 158 14.27 -10.16 23.64
N ASP A 159 14.15 -11.16 22.78
CA ASP A 159 14.08 -12.57 23.18
C ASP A 159 15.47 -13.20 23.39
N LEU A 160 16.48 -12.66 22.70
CA LEU A 160 17.85 -13.16 22.68
C LEU A 160 18.51 -13.27 24.08
N PRO A 161 18.40 -12.27 24.98
CA PRO A 161 18.98 -12.35 26.32
C PRO A 161 18.44 -13.52 27.15
N ALA A 162 17.12 -13.76 27.12
CA ALA A 162 16.50 -14.86 27.83
C ALA A 162 16.95 -16.22 27.25
N SER A 163 17.07 -16.31 25.92
CA SER A 163 17.62 -17.49 25.26
C SER A 163 19.08 -17.75 25.67
N ILE A 164 19.92 -16.71 25.72
CA ILE A 164 21.32 -16.83 26.17
C ILE A 164 21.38 -17.34 27.62
N GLU A 165 20.59 -16.77 28.53
CA GLU A 165 20.54 -17.21 29.93
C GLU A 165 20.08 -18.67 30.07
N SER A 166 19.10 -19.10 29.26
CA SER A 166 18.65 -20.50 29.21
C SER A 166 19.75 -21.45 28.67
N LEU A 167 20.54 -21.01 27.69
CA LEU A 167 21.65 -21.77 27.15
C LEU A 167 22.83 -21.82 28.12
N GLU A 168 23.13 -20.73 28.81
CA GLU A 168 24.18 -20.68 29.83
C GLU A 168 23.84 -21.55 31.04
N SER A 169 22.58 -21.54 31.49
CA SER A 169 22.12 -22.43 32.57
C SER A 169 22.19 -23.89 32.15
N THR A 170 21.72 -24.25 30.95
CA THR A 170 21.84 -25.63 30.43
C THR A 170 23.30 -26.06 30.29
N ILE A 171 24.18 -25.23 29.76
CA ILE A 171 25.63 -25.51 29.71
C ILE A 171 26.20 -25.71 31.11
N SER A 172 25.82 -24.88 32.08
CA SER A 172 26.25 -25.04 33.48
C SER A 172 25.80 -26.37 34.07
N THR A 173 24.53 -26.75 33.86
CA THR A 173 24.00 -28.05 34.32
C THR A 173 24.69 -29.23 33.66
N LEU A 174 24.97 -29.16 32.35
CA LEU A 174 25.68 -30.21 31.62
C LEU A 174 27.13 -30.34 32.08
N ARG A 175 27.82 -29.22 32.35
CA ARG A 175 29.16 -29.21 32.93
C ARG A 175 29.18 -29.80 34.33
N ALA A 176 28.20 -29.46 35.16
CA ALA A 176 28.05 -30.03 36.50
C ALA A 176 27.77 -31.54 36.46
N ALA A 177 26.91 -32.00 35.53
CA ALA A 177 26.64 -33.42 35.31
C ALA A 177 27.88 -34.17 34.78
N ALA A 178 28.65 -33.56 33.87
CA ALA A 178 29.90 -34.13 33.37
C ALA A 178 30.98 -34.22 34.47
N ALA A 179 31.08 -33.19 35.33
CA ALA A 179 31.99 -33.19 36.48
C ALA A 179 31.55 -34.19 37.56
N ALA A 180 30.25 -34.35 37.81
CA ALA A 180 29.72 -35.35 38.74
C ALA A 180 29.86 -36.79 38.20
N SER A 181 29.88 -36.96 36.87
CA SER A 181 30.20 -38.24 36.23
C SER A 181 31.71 -38.54 36.20
N GLN A 182 32.55 -37.52 36.46
CA GLN A 182 33.98 -37.64 36.75
C GLN A 182 34.20 -37.78 38.27
N GLU A 183 33.75 -38.88 38.87
CA GLU A 183 34.34 -39.34 40.14
C GLU A 183 35.81 -39.73 39.91
N PRO A 184 36.71 -39.53 40.90
CA PRO A 184 38.14 -39.62 40.70
C PRO A 184 38.58 -41.08 40.61
N SER A 185 38.61 -41.62 39.40
CA SER A 185 39.46 -42.79 39.12
C SER A 185 40.92 -42.32 39.24
N ALA A 186 41.46 -42.51 40.44
CA ALA A 186 42.85 -42.25 40.80
C ALA A 186 43.80 -43.24 40.11
N TYR A 187 43.79 -43.34 38.78
CA TYR A 187 44.89 -43.93 38.03
C TYR A 187 45.03 -43.20 36.69
N GLN A 188 46.24 -42.66 36.51
CA GLN A 188 46.76 -42.01 35.32
C GLN A 188 46.35 -42.73 34.04
N SER A 189 45.85 -41.97 33.04
CA SER A 189 46.49 -41.99 31.74
C SER A 189 46.02 -40.80 30.90
N ASP A 190 47.01 -40.10 30.38
CA ASP A 190 46.98 -39.05 29.38
C ASP A 190 46.20 -39.54 28.13
N SER A 191 44.93 -39.17 27.99
CA SER A 191 44.20 -39.44 26.75
C SER A 191 43.13 -38.38 26.49
N MET A 192 43.46 -37.45 25.60
CA MET A 192 42.57 -36.44 25.04
C MET A 192 41.56 -37.05 24.06
N LEU A 193 40.75 -38.01 24.50
CA LEU A 193 39.67 -38.56 23.68
C LEU A 193 38.32 -37.96 24.10
N PRO A 194 37.50 -37.45 23.17
CA PRO A 194 36.21 -36.87 23.49
C PRO A 194 35.26 -37.93 24.06
N SER A 195 34.51 -37.53 25.10
CA SER A 195 33.56 -38.34 25.90
C SER A 195 32.51 -39.13 25.12
N SER A 196 32.34 -38.91 23.82
CA SER A 196 31.47 -39.74 22.96
C SER A 196 32.05 -41.13 22.68
N GLN A 197 33.34 -41.36 22.94
CA GLN A 197 34.00 -42.65 22.74
C GLN A 197 34.16 -43.49 24.01
N THR A 198 33.63 -43.02 25.15
CA THR A 198 33.64 -43.76 26.43
C THR A 198 32.29 -44.43 26.73
N LEU A 199 31.48 -44.70 25.69
CA LEU A 199 30.22 -45.42 25.83
C LEU A 199 30.46 -46.93 25.75
N SER A 200 29.79 -47.68 26.61
CA SER A 200 29.82 -49.14 26.54
C SER A 200 29.25 -49.62 25.20
N LEU A 201 29.75 -50.75 24.68
CA LEU A 201 29.34 -51.31 23.38
C LEU A 201 27.80 -51.43 23.21
N PRO A 202 27.00 -51.79 24.24
CA PRO A 202 25.54 -51.79 24.11
C PRO A 202 24.94 -50.38 23.90
N ALA A 203 25.51 -49.36 24.53
CA ALA A 203 25.03 -47.98 24.41
C ALA A 203 25.33 -47.39 23.02
N THR A 204 26.47 -47.74 22.41
CA THR A 204 26.79 -47.31 21.04
C THR A 204 25.89 -47.97 20.01
N LEU A 205 25.56 -49.26 20.17
CA LEU A 205 24.62 -49.95 19.27
C LEU A 205 23.20 -49.39 19.37
N ALA A 206 22.74 -49.02 20.58
CA ALA A 206 21.45 -48.37 20.76
C ALA A 206 21.39 -47.00 20.07
N LEU A 207 22.43 -46.18 20.22
CA LEU A 207 22.52 -44.89 19.51
C LEU A 207 22.59 -45.06 18.00
N LEU A 208 23.31 -46.07 17.50
CA LEU A 208 23.40 -46.33 16.07
C LEU A 208 22.03 -46.72 15.51
N ALA A 209 21.29 -47.60 16.18
CA ALA A 209 19.93 -47.96 15.80
C ALA A 209 18.96 -46.76 15.81
N GLU A 210 19.11 -45.84 16.78
CA GLU A 210 18.33 -44.60 16.83
C GLU A 210 18.65 -43.68 15.65
N ARG A 211 19.94 -43.45 15.34
CA ARG A 211 20.35 -42.64 14.19
C ARG A 211 19.89 -43.27 12.86
N ASP A 212 19.97 -44.59 12.73
CA ASP A 212 19.49 -45.29 11.54
C ASP A 212 17.97 -45.15 11.36
N ALA A 213 17.21 -45.17 12.46
CA ALA A 213 15.77 -44.91 12.44
C ALA A 213 15.44 -43.46 12.06
N GLU A 214 16.21 -42.49 12.57
CA GLU A 214 16.11 -41.08 12.18
C GLU A 214 16.41 -40.88 10.69
N LEU A 215 17.50 -41.48 10.18
CA LEU A 215 17.85 -41.44 8.76
C LEU A 215 16.76 -42.05 7.89
N ALA A 216 16.23 -43.22 8.27
CA ALA A 216 15.12 -43.84 7.55
C ALA A 216 13.84 -42.99 7.58
N CYS A 217 13.60 -42.23 8.64
CA CYS A 217 12.48 -41.29 8.72
C CYS A 217 12.68 -40.10 7.77
N LEU A 218 13.87 -39.50 7.78
CA LEU A 218 14.23 -38.39 6.90
C LEU A 218 14.17 -38.81 5.41
N ASP A 219 14.65 -40.00 5.06
CA ASP A 219 14.57 -40.54 3.70
C ASP A 219 13.12 -40.71 3.22
N ARG A 220 12.22 -41.15 4.12
CA ARG A 220 10.77 -41.21 3.81
C ARG A 220 10.18 -39.83 3.59
N GLN A 221 10.57 -38.84 4.40
CA GLN A 221 10.11 -37.45 4.23
C GLN A 221 10.61 -36.86 2.90
N ILE A 222 11.89 -37.05 2.59
CA ILE A 222 12.49 -36.61 1.32
C ILE A 222 11.76 -37.27 0.14
N SER A 223 11.50 -38.58 0.22
CA SER A 223 10.77 -39.32 -0.81
C SER A 223 9.33 -38.80 -0.98
N SER A 224 8.64 -38.51 0.12
CA SER A 224 7.30 -37.92 0.10
C SER A 224 7.30 -36.55 -0.58
N VAL A 225 8.22 -35.66 -0.17
CA VAL A 225 8.34 -34.32 -0.77
C VAL A 225 8.67 -34.43 -2.26
N ASN A 226 9.64 -35.26 -2.64
CA ASN A 226 10.02 -35.48 -4.04
C ASN A 226 8.87 -36.04 -4.89
N SER A 227 7.99 -36.86 -4.31
CA SER A 227 6.80 -37.35 -5.01
C SER A 227 5.73 -36.25 -5.23
N SER A 228 5.64 -35.28 -4.31
CA SER A 228 4.68 -34.16 -4.37
C SER A 228 5.15 -32.97 -5.20
N LEU A 229 6.48 -32.75 -5.28
CA LEU A 229 7.13 -31.67 -6.01
C LEU A 229 6.69 -31.55 -7.49
N PRO A 230 6.66 -32.63 -8.31
CA PRO A 230 6.26 -32.52 -9.71
C PRO A 230 4.78 -32.15 -9.87
N ARG A 231 3.92 -32.47 -8.90
CA ARG A 231 2.52 -32.03 -8.93
C ARG A 231 2.42 -30.53 -8.67
N SER A 232 3.12 -30.03 -7.65
CA SER A 232 3.18 -28.60 -7.34
C SER A 232 3.73 -27.78 -8.52
N ILE A 233 4.78 -28.27 -9.20
CA ILE A 233 5.32 -27.63 -10.41
C ILE A 233 4.26 -27.55 -11.52
N ARG A 234 3.52 -28.64 -11.79
CA ARG A 234 2.46 -28.63 -12.82
C ARG A 234 1.32 -27.68 -12.48
N GLU A 235 0.94 -27.59 -11.20
CA GLU A 235 -0.08 -26.66 -10.73
C GLU A 235 0.41 -25.21 -10.88
N ALA A 236 1.66 -24.91 -10.54
CA ALA A 236 2.27 -23.59 -10.74
C ALA A 236 2.32 -23.19 -12.23
N GLU A 237 2.80 -24.09 -13.10
CA GLU A 237 2.81 -23.83 -14.56
C GLU A 237 1.39 -23.66 -15.13
N ALA A 238 0.38 -24.35 -14.58
CA ALA A 238 -1.02 -24.15 -14.98
C ALA A 238 -1.51 -22.75 -14.64
N VAL A 239 -1.25 -22.29 -13.42
CA VAL A 239 -1.58 -20.93 -12.99
C VAL A 239 -0.83 -19.89 -13.82
N GLU A 240 0.45 -20.10 -14.14
CA GLU A 240 1.22 -19.20 -15.01
C GLU A 240 0.63 -19.10 -16.42
N ARG A 241 0.20 -20.23 -17.01
CA ARG A 241 -0.47 -20.23 -18.32
C ARG A 241 -1.81 -19.48 -18.28
N GLU A 242 -2.58 -19.62 -17.21
CA GLU A 242 -3.82 -18.88 -17.02
C GLU A 242 -3.57 -17.38 -16.85
N LEU A 243 -2.57 -17.01 -16.06
CA LEU A 243 -2.15 -15.64 -15.86
C LEU A 243 -1.75 -15.00 -17.19
N ALA A 244 -0.90 -15.66 -17.99
CA ALA A 244 -0.51 -15.18 -19.31
C ALA A 244 -1.71 -14.99 -20.25
N ARG A 245 -2.72 -15.87 -20.19
CA ARG A 245 -3.96 -15.71 -20.96
C ARG A 245 -4.79 -14.52 -20.46
N LEU A 246 -4.87 -14.29 -19.15
CA LEU A 246 -5.59 -13.15 -18.58
C LEU A 246 -4.89 -11.83 -18.88
N GLU A 247 -3.56 -11.80 -18.89
CA GLU A 247 -2.77 -10.63 -19.29
C GLU A 247 -3.03 -10.25 -20.75
N LYS A 248 -3.04 -11.22 -21.66
CA LYS A 248 -3.41 -10.97 -23.07
C LYS A 248 -4.81 -10.37 -23.19
N LYS A 249 -5.80 -10.95 -22.51
CA LYS A 249 -7.18 -10.42 -22.49
C LYS A 249 -7.25 -9.01 -21.89
N LYS A 250 -6.47 -8.72 -20.85
CA LYS A 250 -6.37 -7.37 -20.27
C LYS A 250 -5.81 -6.39 -21.28
N ILE A 251 -4.73 -6.75 -21.98
CA ILE A 251 -4.11 -5.89 -22.99
C ILE A 251 -5.10 -5.62 -24.13
N GLU A 252 -5.79 -6.66 -24.63
CA GLU A 252 -6.82 -6.52 -25.67
C GLU A 252 -7.98 -5.63 -25.22
N ALA A 253 -8.52 -5.84 -24.01
CA ALA A 253 -9.61 -5.03 -23.47
C ALA A 253 -9.19 -3.57 -23.26
N VAL A 254 -7.96 -3.33 -22.80
CA VAL A 254 -7.41 -1.97 -22.66
C VAL A 254 -7.21 -1.32 -24.03
N ALA A 255 -6.75 -2.06 -25.04
CA ALA A 255 -6.62 -1.56 -26.40
C ALA A 255 -8.00 -1.20 -26.99
N GLN A 256 -8.99 -2.08 -26.86
CA GLN A 256 -10.37 -1.83 -27.28
C GLN A 256 -10.98 -0.60 -26.57
N ALA A 257 -10.77 -0.46 -25.27
CA ALA A 257 -11.24 0.69 -24.52
C ALA A 257 -10.58 2.00 -24.99
N LYS A 258 -9.26 1.98 -25.25
CA LYS A 258 -8.53 3.13 -25.81
C LYS A 258 -9.00 3.49 -27.21
N GLU A 259 -9.23 2.51 -28.08
CA GLU A 259 -9.77 2.75 -29.42
C GLU A 259 -11.19 3.31 -29.37
N ALA A 260 -12.07 2.77 -28.52
CA ALA A 260 -13.41 3.29 -28.33
C ALA A 260 -13.38 4.74 -27.80
N GLN A 261 -12.46 5.04 -26.88
CA GLN A 261 -12.24 6.41 -26.42
C GLN A 261 -11.73 7.32 -27.57
N ARG A 262 -10.82 6.82 -28.42
CA ARG A 262 -10.32 7.56 -29.58
C ARG A 262 -11.43 7.87 -30.58
N ARG A 263 -12.25 6.88 -30.96
CA ARG A 263 -13.42 7.07 -31.85
C ARG A 263 -14.41 8.10 -31.31
N LYS A 264 -14.67 8.08 -29.99
CA LYS A 264 -15.50 9.11 -29.33
C LYS A 264 -14.88 10.52 -29.41
N HIS A 265 -13.57 10.64 -29.31
CA HIS A 265 -12.88 11.93 -29.43
C HIS A 265 -12.77 12.42 -30.89
N GLU A 266 -12.61 11.50 -31.84
CA GLU A 266 -12.54 11.77 -33.28
C GLU A 266 -13.94 12.04 -33.89
N GLY A 267 -15.01 11.82 -33.13
CA GLY A 267 -16.38 12.11 -33.55
C GLY A 267 -16.93 11.11 -34.58
N GLU A 268 -16.29 9.95 -34.76
CA GLU A 268 -16.87 8.83 -35.50
C GLU A 268 -18.12 8.37 -34.75
N SER A 269 -19.29 8.63 -35.33
CA SER A 269 -20.58 8.12 -34.82
C SER A 269 -20.48 6.60 -34.78
N ASP A 270 -20.84 6.03 -33.62
CA ASP A 270 -20.92 4.59 -33.47
C ASP A 270 -21.78 4.02 -34.61
N GLY A 271 -21.24 3.14 -35.44
CA GLY A 271 -21.95 2.63 -36.63
C GLY A 271 -23.29 1.96 -36.28
N LEU A 272 -23.48 1.61 -35.00
CA LEU A 272 -24.76 1.20 -34.41
C LEU A 272 -25.84 2.30 -34.44
N GLU A 273 -25.50 3.56 -34.20
CA GLU A 273 -26.44 4.67 -34.30
C GLU A 273 -26.81 4.96 -35.77
N GLU A 274 -25.84 4.89 -36.68
CA GLU A 274 -26.10 5.05 -38.13
C GLU A 274 -26.98 3.92 -38.67
N MET A 275 -26.70 2.67 -38.30
CA MET A 275 -27.55 1.53 -38.63
C MET A 275 -28.93 1.65 -37.98
N GLY A 276 -29.01 2.11 -36.73
CA GLY A 276 -30.28 2.36 -36.05
C GLY A 276 -31.11 3.44 -36.75
N ARG A 277 -30.48 4.51 -37.23
CA ARG A 277 -31.13 5.56 -38.04
C ARG A 277 -31.59 5.00 -39.39
N TRP A 278 -30.77 4.18 -40.04
CA TRP A 278 -31.12 3.52 -41.29
C TRP A 278 -32.32 2.57 -41.12
N TYR A 279 -32.30 1.70 -40.11
CA TYR A 279 -33.43 0.80 -39.82
C TYR A 279 -34.70 1.56 -39.46
N ARG A 280 -34.64 2.66 -38.70
CA ARG A 280 -35.81 3.52 -38.45
C ARG A 280 -36.32 4.21 -39.72
N GLY A 281 -35.41 4.61 -40.62
CA GLY A 281 -35.77 5.17 -41.93
C GLY A 281 -36.47 4.14 -42.82
N VAL A 282 -35.94 2.91 -42.86
CA VAL A 282 -36.55 1.78 -43.58
C VAL A 282 -37.89 1.39 -42.95
N GLU A 283 -37.98 1.31 -41.62
CA GLU A 283 -39.22 1.03 -40.89
C GLU A 283 -40.28 2.09 -41.18
N LYS A 284 -39.92 3.37 -41.18
CA LYS A 284 -40.83 4.46 -41.53
C LYS A 284 -41.30 4.34 -42.98
N GLY A 285 -40.38 4.12 -43.93
CA GLY A 285 -40.75 3.90 -45.33
C GLY A 285 -41.64 2.68 -45.54
N LEU A 286 -41.42 1.59 -44.78
CA LEU A 286 -42.28 0.41 -44.83
C LEU A 286 -43.66 0.67 -44.23
N LYS A 287 -43.75 1.42 -43.12
CA LYS A 287 -45.02 1.83 -42.50
C LYS A 287 -45.85 2.73 -43.42
N ASP A 288 -45.20 3.69 -44.08
CA ASP A 288 -45.84 4.59 -45.04
C ASP A 288 -46.38 3.83 -46.27
N LEU A 289 -45.69 2.76 -46.69
CA LEU A 289 -46.07 1.95 -47.86
C LEU A 289 -47.16 0.90 -47.56
N VAL A 290 -47.21 0.41 -46.31
CA VAL A 290 -48.22 -0.55 -45.84
C VAL A 290 -49.45 0.15 -45.24
N GLY A 291 -49.42 1.48 -45.09
CA GLY A 291 -50.55 2.29 -44.64
C GLY A 291 -50.94 2.04 -43.17
N VAL A 292 -50.02 1.52 -42.37
CA VAL A 292 -50.23 1.25 -40.95
C VAL A 292 -49.64 2.41 -40.16
N GLU A 293 -50.44 3.47 -39.98
CA GLU A 293 -50.19 4.44 -38.91
C GLU A 293 -50.40 3.72 -37.58
N GLY A 294 -49.32 3.64 -36.79
CA GLY A 294 -49.35 3.03 -35.46
C GLY A 294 -50.21 3.86 -34.50
N SER A 295 -51.19 3.19 -33.89
CA SER A 295 -51.79 3.58 -32.62
C SER A 295 -50.84 3.35 -31.46
#